data_AF-A0AAV9SHY2-F1
#
_entry.id   AF-A0AAV9SHY2-F1
#
_cell.length_a   1.000
_cell.length_b   1.000
_cell.length_c   1.000
_cell.angle_alpha   90.00
_cell.angle_beta   90.00
_cell.angle_gamma   90.00
#
_symmetry.space_group_name_H-M   'P 1'
#
loop_
_entity.id
_entity.type
_entity.pdbx_description
1 polymer ?
#
loop_
_entity_poly.entity_id
_entity_poly.type
_entity_poly.pdbx_seq_one_letter_code
_entity_poly.pdbx_strand_id
1 'polypeptide(L)'
;MFKFWLLCTLAVASRADIAEEEDVLVLKKSNFDEALQAHPNILVEFYAPWCGHCKALAPEYAKAAGMLKAEGSEIRLGKVDATEESELAQEFGVRGYPTIKFFKGGEKQSPKEYSAGRQADDIVNWLKKRTGPAVSTLSEVTAAESLIADNEVAVIGFFKDAQSADAKALEKAAEAIDDIPFAMTSNSDIYSKFEVSKDGIILFKK
;
A
#
# COMPACT_ATOMS: atom_id res chain seq x y z
N MET A 1 -46.42 14.13 18.59
CA MET A 1 -45.27 13.22 18.75
C MET A 1 -44.89 12.70 17.36
N PHE A 2 -44.10 13.46 16.61
CA PHE A 2 -43.68 13.07 15.25
C PHE A 2 -42.30 12.41 15.33
N LYS A 3 -42.27 11.13 14.95
CA LYS A 3 -41.11 10.23 15.02
C LYS A 3 -40.38 10.36 13.67
N PHE A 4 -39.28 11.10 13.64
CA PHE A 4 -38.44 11.21 12.44
C PHE A 4 -37.60 9.93 12.33
N TRP A 5 -37.90 9.11 11.32
CA TRP A 5 -37.11 7.93 10.98
C TRP A 5 -36.02 8.39 10.01
N LEU A 6 -34.79 8.43 10.49
CA LEU A 6 -33.62 8.77 9.69
C LEU A 6 -33.29 7.57 8.80
N LEU A 7 -33.76 7.57 7.55
CA LEU A 7 -33.26 6.65 6.53
C LEU A 7 -31.85 7.09 6.14
N CYS A 8 -30.84 6.39 6.66
CA CYS A 8 -29.47 6.46 6.18
C CYS A 8 -29.42 5.76 4.82
N THR A 9 -29.49 6.53 3.73
CA THR A 9 -29.22 6.03 2.39
C THR A 9 -27.73 5.71 2.29
N LEU A 10 -27.40 4.41 2.26
CA LEU A 10 -26.10 3.93 1.80
C LEU A 10 -25.96 4.35 0.33
N ALA A 11 -25.24 5.44 0.09
CA ALA A 11 -24.78 5.80 -1.24
C ALA A 11 -23.80 4.73 -1.70
N VAL A 12 -24.26 3.82 -2.55
CA VAL A 12 -23.37 2.96 -3.35
C VAL A 12 -22.67 3.89 -4.32
N ALA A 13 -21.44 4.30 -4.01
CA ALA A 13 -20.61 5.04 -4.94
C ALA A 13 -20.43 4.17 -6.19
N SER A 14 -20.99 4.60 -7.33
CA SER A 14 -20.74 3.92 -8.60
C SER A 14 -19.25 4.06 -8.90
N ARG A 15 -18.54 2.94 -8.94
CA ARG A 15 -17.15 2.89 -9.37
C ARG A 15 -17.13 3.36 -10.83
N ALA A 16 -16.32 4.37 -11.12
CA ALA A 16 -16.13 4.82 -12.49
C ALA A 16 -15.62 3.66 -13.35
N ASP A 17 -16.22 3.44 -14.52
CA ASP A 17 -15.77 2.42 -15.47
C ASP A 17 -14.50 2.91 -16.17
N ILE A 18 -13.36 2.75 -15.51
CA ILE A 18 -12.04 2.94 -16.10
C ILE A 18 -11.74 1.74 -17.00
N ALA A 19 -11.36 2.00 -18.25
CA ALA A 19 -11.04 0.95 -19.20
C ALA A 19 -9.89 0.04 -18.68
N GLU A 20 -10.00 -1.26 -18.93
CA GLU A 20 -9.00 -2.26 -18.56
C GLU A 20 -8.52 -3.01 -19.80
N GLU A 21 -7.23 -3.32 -19.84
CA GLU A 21 -6.61 -4.24 -20.80
C GLU A 21 -5.86 -5.31 -20.00
N GLU A 22 -6.28 -6.57 -20.13
CA GLU A 22 -5.69 -7.71 -19.39
C GLU A 22 -5.62 -7.46 -17.87
N ASP A 23 -6.74 -7.00 -17.29
CA ASP A 23 -6.89 -6.62 -15.87
C ASP A 23 -6.08 -5.38 -15.40
N VAL A 24 -5.33 -4.74 -16.31
CA VAL A 24 -4.57 -3.52 -16.06
C VAL A 24 -5.39 -2.29 -16.47
N LEU A 25 -5.54 -1.33 -15.55
CA LEU A 25 -6.24 -0.07 -15.79
C LEU A 25 -5.50 0.78 -16.84
N VAL A 26 -6.23 1.27 -17.84
CA VAL A 26 -5.70 2.23 -18.83
C VAL A 26 -5.90 3.64 -18.30
N LEU A 27 -4.82 4.23 -17.82
CA LEU A 27 -4.82 5.52 -17.16
C LEU A 27 -4.38 6.63 -18.12
N LYS A 28 -5.10 7.74 -18.06
CA LYS A 28 -4.89 8.97 -18.80
C LYS A 28 -4.94 10.13 -17.85
N LYS A 29 -4.43 11.30 -18.26
CA LYS A 29 -4.54 12.51 -17.43
C LYS A 29 -5.99 12.80 -17.01
N SER A 30 -6.97 12.50 -17.86
CA SER A 30 -8.39 12.78 -17.61
C SER A 30 -9.05 11.89 -16.55
N ASN A 31 -8.52 10.69 -16.29
CA ASN A 31 -9.11 9.72 -15.35
C ASN A 31 -8.17 9.33 -14.19
N PHE A 32 -6.96 9.89 -14.15
CA PHE A 32 -5.94 9.50 -13.17
C PHE A 32 -6.39 9.76 -11.73
N ASP A 33 -6.91 10.97 -11.46
CA ASP A 33 -7.33 11.34 -10.11
C ASP A 33 -8.56 10.54 -9.65
N GLU A 34 -9.47 10.23 -10.58
CA GLU A 34 -10.62 9.35 -10.34
C GLU A 34 -10.18 7.91 -10.05
N ALA A 35 -9.17 7.41 -10.76
CA ALA A 35 -8.59 6.09 -10.51
C ALA A 35 -8.02 6.00 -9.09
N LEU A 36 -7.23 7.00 -8.67
CA LEU A 36 -6.66 7.05 -7.32
C LEU A 36 -7.73 7.10 -6.21
N GLN A 37 -8.86 7.74 -6.46
CA GLN A 37 -9.98 7.75 -5.52
C GLN A 37 -10.72 6.40 -5.48
N ALA A 38 -10.95 5.78 -6.64
CA ALA A 38 -11.66 4.49 -6.75
C ALA A 38 -10.81 3.28 -6.32
N HIS A 39 -9.49 3.44 -6.35
CA HIS A 39 -8.51 2.41 -6.02
C HIS A 39 -7.37 3.07 -5.22
N PRO A 40 -7.46 3.08 -3.88
CA PRO A 40 -6.46 3.76 -3.05
C PRO A 40 -5.03 3.20 -3.20
N ASN A 41 -4.89 1.95 -3.65
CA ASN A 41 -3.60 1.28 -3.85
C ASN A 41 -3.43 0.90 -5.33
N ILE A 42 -2.69 1.71 -6.09
CA ILE A 42 -2.42 1.48 -7.51
C ILE A 42 -0.93 1.45 -7.79
N LEU A 43 -0.45 0.39 -8.45
CA LEU A 43 0.85 0.38 -9.10
C LEU A 43 0.68 0.86 -10.54
N VAL A 44 1.40 1.89 -10.96
CA VAL A 44 1.29 2.49 -12.30
C VAL A 44 2.59 2.32 -13.07
N GLU A 45 2.53 1.68 -14.23
CA GLU A 45 3.61 1.64 -15.22
C GLU A 45 3.49 2.82 -16.19
N PHE A 46 4.52 3.66 -16.25
CA PHE A 46 4.72 4.63 -17.32
C PHE A 46 5.59 4.01 -18.40
N TYR A 47 5.01 3.80 -19.58
CA TYR A 47 5.63 3.06 -20.68
C TYR A 47 5.65 3.84 -21.99
N ALA A 48 6.38 3.32 -22.98
CA ALA A 48 6.31 3.75 -24.36
C ALA A 48 6.10 2.55 -25.29
N PRO A 49 5.24 2.62 -26.33
CA PRO A 49 4.89 1.47 -27.17
C PRO A 49 6.06 0.85 -27.94
N TRP A 50 7.13 1.62 -28.15
CA TRP A 50 8.34 1.19 -28.86
C TRP A 50 9.45 0.68 -27.93
N CYS A 51 9.29 0.80 -26.61
CA CYS A 51 10.31 0.38 -25.64
C CYS A 51 10.33 -1.16 -25.50
N GLY A 52 11.46 -1.80 -25.82
CA GLY A 52 11.62 -3.24 -25.69
C GLY A 52 11.46 -3.76 -24.26
N HIS A 53 11.92 -3.01 -23.26
CA HIS A 53 11.75 -3.39 -21.84
C HIS A 53 10.29 -3.34 -21.38
N CYS A 54 9.50 -2.37 -21.88
CA CYS A 54 8.07 -2.30 -21.60
C CYS A 54 7.33 -3.49 -22.22
N LYS A 55 7.64 -3.82 -23.48
CA LYS A 55 7.04 -4.98 -24.15
C LYS A 55 7.33 -6.30 -23.43
N ALA A 56 8.54 -6.44 -22.88
CA ALA A 56 8.91 -7.62 -22.10
C ALA A 56 8.20 -7.68 -20.73
N LEU A 57 7.96 -6.53 -20.10
CA LEU A 57 7.28 -6.44 -18.79
C LEU A 57 5.77 -6.64 -18.90
N ALA A 58 5.13 -6.14 -19.97
CA ALA A 58 3.68 -6.16 -20.16
C ALA A 58 2.98 -7.49 -19.81
N PRO A 59 3.44 -8.67 -20.29
CA PRO A 59 2.78 -9.94 -19.95
C PRO A 59 2.91 -10.31 -18.46
N GLU A 60 4.06 -10.05 -17.82
CA GLU A 60 4.24 -10.29 -16.38
C GLU A 60 3.43 -9.31 -15.54
N TYR A 61 3.29 -8.06 -16.01
CA TYR A 61 2.49 -7.02 -15.36
C TYR A 61 0.99 -7.35 -15.41
N ALA A 62 0.47 -7.77 -16.57
CA ALA A 62 -0.89 -8.26 -16.72
C ALA A 62 -1.15 -9.51 -15.87
N LYS A 63 -0.21 -10.46 -15.84
CA LYS A 63 -0.30 -11.64 -14.98
C LYS A 63 -0.39 -11.27 -13.50
N ALA A 64 0.43 -10.33 -13.02
CA ALA A 64 0.36 -9.83 -11.64
C ALA A 64 -1.01 -9.19 -11.34
N ALA A 65 -1.56 -8.41 -12.28
CA ALA A 65 -2.88 -7.79 -12.14
C ALA A 65 -3.97 -8.87 -12.00
N GLY A 66 -3.94 -9.89 -12.84
CA GLY A 66 -4.86 -11.02 -12.79
C GLY A 66 -4.75 -11.82 -11.48
N MET A 67 -3.54 -12.07 -10.98
CA MET A 67 -3.31 -12.73 -9.69
C MET A 67 -3.96 -11.95 -8.53
N LEU A 68 -3.72 -10.63 -8.45
CA LEU A 68 -4.31 -9.78 -7.41
C LEU A 68 -5.83 -9.75 -7.49
N LYS A 69 -6.39 -9.65 -8.70
CA LYS A 69 -7.83 -9.66 -8.93
C LYS A 69 -8.46 -10.99 -8.52
N ALA A 70 -7.83 -12.12 -8.86
CA ALA A 70 -8.30 -13.46 -8.50
C ALA A 70 -8.28 -13.71 -6.99
N GLU A 71 -7.35 -13.10 -6.27
CA GLU A 71 -7.28 -13.13 -4.80
C GLU A 71 -8.27 -12.17 -4.11
N GLY A 72 -9.03 -11.38 -4.86
CA GLY A 72 -9.92 -10.36 -4.31
C GLY A 72 -9.19 -9.18 -3.65
N SER A 73 -7.93 -8.93 -4.05
CA SER A 73 -7.14 -7.82 -3.55
C SER A 73 -7.75 -6.47 -3.96
N GLU A 74 -7.66 -5.47 -3.08
CA GLU A 74 -8.01 -4.08 -3.42
C GLU A 74 -6.92 -3.37 -4.23
N ILE A 75 -5.73 -3.97 -4.34
CA ILE A 75 -4.61 -3.43 -5.09
C ILE A 75 -4.88 -3.56 -6.58
N ARG A 76 -4.71 -2.47 -7.33
CA ARG A 76 -4.81 -2.48 -8.80
C ARG A 76 -3.48 -2.17 -9.46
N LEU A 77 -3.34 -2.64 -10.69
CA LEU A 77 -2.28 -2.24 -11.60
C LEU A 77 -2.90 -1.34 -12.68
N GLY A 78 -2.20 -0.27 -13.01
CA GLY A 78 -2.52 0.63 -14.11
C GLY A 78 -1.30 0.88 -14.99
N LYS A 79 -1.56 1.39 -16.18
CA LYS A 79 -0.54 1.78 -17.15
C LYS A 79 -0.88 3.12 -17.80
N VAL A 80 0.14 3.90 -18.08
CA VAL A 80 0.08 5.20 -18.76
C VAL A 80 1.02 5.15 -19.95
N ASP A 81 0.49 5.36 -21.16
CA ASP A 81 1.33 5.62 -22.32
C ASP A 81 1.91 7.04 -22.19
N ALA A 82 3.17 7.12 -21.77
CA ALA A 82 3.84 8.40 -21.53
C ALA A 82 4.17 9.15 -22.83
N THR A 83 3.99 8.53 -24.01
CA THR A 83 4.15 9.20 -25.30
C THR A 83 2.90 9.99 -25.68
N GLU A 84 1.73 9.58 -25.20
CA GLU A 84 0.47 10.32 -25.35
C GLU A 84 0.21 11.25 -24.15
N GLU A 85 0.46 10.76 -22.93
CA GLU A 85 0.18 11.42 -21.66
C GLU A 85 1.43 12.11 -21.09
N SER A 86 2.15 12.84 -21.94
CA SER A 86 3.48 13.42 -21.61
C SER A 86 3.47 14.39 -20.42
N GLU A 87 2.40 15.18 -20.24
CA GLU A 87 2.25 16.08 -19.09
C GLU A 87 2.14 15.32 -17.77
N LEU A 88 1.41 14.20 -17.77
CA LEU A 88 1.27 13.34 -16.59
C LEU A 88 2.60 12.63 -16.27
N ALA A 89 3.31 12.16 -17.30
CA ALA A 89 4.64 11.59 -17.14
C ALA A 89 5.64 12.63 -16.56
N GLN A 90 5.56 13.89 -17.02
CA GLN A 90 6.38 14.99 -16.50
C GLN A 90 6.02 15.33 -15.05
N GLU A 91 4.72 15.37 -14.70
CA GLU A 91 4.23 15.60 -13.33
C GLU A 91 4.88 14.64 -12.33
N PHE A 92 5.04 13.37 -12.72
CA PHE A 92 5.70 12.35 -11.90
C PHE A 92 7.19 12.18 -12.15
N GLY A 93 7.81 13.06 -12.93
CA GLY A 93 9.26 13.04 -13.17
C GLY A 93 9.77 11.80 -13.90
N VAL A 94 8.96 11.20 -14.79
CA VAL A 94 9.35 10.06 -15.62
C VAL A 94 10.40 10.51 -16.64
N ARG A 95 11.59 9.88 -16.60
CA ARG A 95 12.74 10.23 -17.47
C ARG A 95 13.19 9.08 -18.38
N GLY A 96 12.60 7.90 -18.22
CA GLY A 96 12.94 6.69 -18.97
C GLY A 96 11.84 5.66 -18.83
N TYR A 97 11.92 4.58 -19.62
CA TYR A 97 10.86 3.58 -19.66
C TYR A 97 11.40 2.15 -19.46
N PRO A 98 10.65 1.28 -18.76
CA PRO A 98 9.49 1.64 -17.92
C PRO A 98 9.93 2.40 -16.66
N THR A 99 9.10 3.31 -16.18
CA THR A 99 9.16 3.81 -14.79
C THR A 99 7.89 3.37 -14.10
N ILE A 100 8.00 2.71 -12.95
CA ILE A 100 6.84 2.15 -12.24
C ILE A 100 6.74 2.85 -10.89
N LYS A 101 5.55 3.32 -10.54
CA LYS A 101 5.29 4.09 -9.32
C LYS A 101 4.05 3.59 -8.60
N PHE A 102 4.16 3.40 -7.30
CA PHE A 102 3.10 2.93 -6.43
C PHE A 102 2.46 4.11 -5.69
N PHE A 103 1.16 4.25 -5.86
CA PHE A 103 0.30 5.23 -5.21
C PHE A 103 -0.46 4.51 -4.10
N LYS A 104 -0.28 4.97 -2.86
CA LYS A 104 -0.87 4.38 -1.65
C LYS A 104 -1.85 5.37 -1.03
N GLY A 105 -2.96 4.87 -0.50
CA GLY A 105 -3.99 5.69 0.14
C GLY A 105 -4.65 6.75 -0.75
N GLY A 106 -4.58 6.61 -2.08
CA GLY A 106 -5.05 7.63 -3.03
C GLY A 106 -4.18 8.89 -3.06
N GLU A 107 -3.01 8.89 -2.43
CA GLU A 107 -2.11 10.03 -2.39
C GLU A 107 -1.32 10.18 -3.69
N LYS A 108 -1.45 11.34 -4.34
CA LYS A 108 -0.78 11.65 -5.62
C LYS A 108 0.63 12.20 -5.43
N GLN A 109 0.91 12.86 -4.31
CA GLN A 109 2.07 13.76 -4.17
C GLN A 109 3.40 13.04 -3.91
N SER A 110 3.37 11.82 -3.38
CA SER A 110 4.58 11.08 -2.97
C SER A 110 4.54 9.60 -3.37
N PRO A 111 4.39 9.27 -4.67
CA PRO A 111 4.35 7.89 -5.08
C PRO A 111 5.73 7.23 -4.92
N LYS A 112 5.73 5.98 -4.50
CA LYS A 112 6.96 5.20 -4.25
C LYS A 112 7.43 4.57 -5.55
N GLU A 113 8.69 4.76 -5.90
CA GLU A 113 9.26 4.10 -7.08
C GLU A 113 9.42 2.60 -6.84
N TYR A 114 8.98 1.81 -7.82
CA TYR A 114 9.16 0.36 -7.79
C TYR A 114 10.52 -0.02 -8.37
N SER A 115 11.32 -0.72 -7.57
CA SER A 115 12.70 -1.08 -7.90
C SER A 115 13.01 -2.57 -7.72
N ALA A 116 11.97 -3.41 -7.58
CA ALA A 116 12.13 -4.86 -7.43
C ALA A 116 12.16 -5.59 -8.79
N GLY A 117 12.06 -6.93 -8.75
CA GLY A 117 12.13 -7.78 -9.94
C GLY A 117 10.99 -7.54 -10.93
N ARG A 118 11.11 -8.08 -12.15
CA ARG A 118 10.13 -7.83 -13.23
C ARG A 118 9.17 -9.00 -13.48
N GLN A 119 9.24 -10.05 -12.66
CA GLN A 119 8.31 -11.17 -12.72
C GLN A 119 7.03 -10.86 -11.95
N ALA A 120 5.92 -11.48 -12.34
CA ALA A 120 4.63 -11.27 -11.69
C ALA A 120 4.67 -11.50 -10.17
N ASP A 121 5.36 -12.55 -9.72
CA ASP A 121 5.49 -12.87 -8.30
C ASP A 121 6.27 -11.79 -7.52
N ASP A 122 7.30 -11.19 -8.12
CA ASP A 122 8.07 -10.09 -7.50
C ASP A 122 7.19 -8.86 -7.29
N ILE A 123 6.35 -8.54 -8.28
CA ILE A 123 5.40 -7.42 -8.23
C ILE A 123 4.38 -7.66 -7.12
N VAL A 124 3.73 -8.83 -7.09
CA VAL A 124 2.72 -9.17 -6.09
C VAL A 124 3.31 -9.16 -4.68
N ASN A 125 4.48 -9.78 -4.48
CA ASN A 125 5.11 -9.83 -3.16
C ASN A 125 5.53 -8.43 -2.66
N TRP A 126 6.07 -7.60 -3.56
CA TRP A 126 6.45 -6.23 -3.21
C TRP A 126 5.24 -5.39 -2.79
N LEU A 127 4.11 -5.55 -3.47
CA LEU A 127 2.85 -4.86 -3.17
C LEU A 127 2.27 -5.34 -1.84
N LYS A 128 2.13 -6.66 -1.64
CA LYS A 128 1.62 -7.26 -0.39
C LYS A 128 2.42 -6.81 0.83
N LYS A 129 3.75 -6.70 0.71
CA LYS A 129 4.60 -6.19 1.80
C LYS A 129 4.28 -4.74 2.19
N ARG A 130 3.81 -3.91 1.26
CA ARG A 130 3.59 -2.46 1.45
C ARG A 130 2.13 -2.07 1.71
N THR A 131 1.19 -2.97 1.39
CA THR A 131 -0.25 -2.80 1.64
C THR A 131 -0.76 -3.74 2.73
N GLY A 132 0.08 -4.61 3.28
CA GLY A 132 -0.22 -5.34 4.51
C GLY A 132 -0.47 -4.39 5.69
N PRO A 133 -0.95 -4.91 6.83
CA PRO A 133 -1.17 -4.09 8.02
C PRO A 133 0.13 -3.36 8.38
N ALA A 134 0.04 -2.02 8.46
CA ALA A 134 1.20 -1.18 8.74
C ALA A 134 1.84 -1.53 10.08
N VAL A 135 1.05 -2.08 11.01
CA VAL A 135 1.49 -2.55 12.31
C VAL A 135 1.12 -4.02 12.47
N SER A 136 2.10 -4.86 12.73
CA SER A 136 1.91 -6.29 13.00
C SER A 136 1.51 -6.53 14.46
N THR A 137 0.60 -7.47 14.72
CA THR A 137 0.22 -7.83 16.10
C THR A 137 1.15 -8.91 16.65
N LEU A 138 1.80 -8.63 17.77
CA LEU A 138 2.67 -9.57 18.48
C LEU A 138 1.91 -10.22 19.63
N SER A 139 1.72 -11.53 19.54
CA SER A 139 1.12 -12.34 20.60
C SER A 139 2.14 -13.13 21.41
N GLU A 140 3.39 -13.27 20.96
CA GLU A 140 4.42 -14.09 21.60
C GLU A 140 5.71 -13.29 21.84
N VAL A 141 6.38 -13.55 22.97
CA VAL A 141 7.65 -12.89 23.33
C VAL A 141 8.74 -13.16 22.29
N THR A 142 8.82 -14.41 21.80
CA THR A 142 9.81 -14.81 20.79
C THR A 142 9.64 -14.08 19.46
N ALA A 143 8.39 -13.75 19.08
CA ALA A 143 8.12 -12.96 17.88
C ALA A 143 8.61 -11.50 18.05
N ALA A 144 8.43 -10.91 19.23
CA ALA A 144 8.94 -9.58 19.54
C ALA A 144 10.48 -9.55 19.53
N GLU A 145 11.11 -10.53 20.15
CA GLU A 145 12.58 -10.67 20.14
C GLU A 145 13.13 -10.86 18.72
N SER A 146 12.49 -11.70 17.91
CA SER A 146 12.89 -11.92 16.51
C SER A 146 12.75 -10.65 15.68
N LEU A 147 11.64 -9.91 15.83
CA LEU A 147 11.44 -8.62 15.16
C LEU A 147 12.57 -7.63 15.47
N ILE A 148 12.98 -7.54 16.74
CA ILE A 148 14.08 -6.67 17.16
C ILE A 148 15.43 -7.20 16.66
N ALA A 149 15.64 -8.52 16.70
CA ALA A 149 16.88 -9.16 16.29
C ALA A 149 17.10 -9.15 14.77
N ASP A 150 16.03 -9.13 13.96
CA ASP A 150 16.12 -9.19 12.50
C ASP A 150 16.29 -7.82 11.84
N ASN A 151 16.04 -6.73 12.57
CA ASN A 151 16.02 -5.37 12.01
C ASN A 151 17.06 -4.46 12.70
N GLU A 152 17.57 -3.45 12.00
CA GLU A 152 18.48 -2.46 12.61
C GLU A 152 17.73 -1.55 13.59
N VAL A 153 16.50 -1.19 13.21
CA VAL A 153 15.53 -0.44 13.99
C VAL A 153 14.19 -1.16 13.91
N ALA A 154 13.46 -1.23 15.03
CA ALA A 154 12.09 -1.73 15.08
C ALA A 154 11.27 -0.91 16.08
N VAL A 155 9.97 -0.73 15.84
CA VAL A 155 9.08 0.00 16.76
C VAL A 155 7.99 -0.94 17.26
N ILE A 156 7.82 -1.02 18.58
CA ILE A 156 6.75 -1.79 19.21
C ILE A 156 5.88 -0.86 20.05
N GLY A 157 4.59 -0.81 19.71
CA GLY A 157 3.54 -0.23 20.54
C GLY A 157 3.05 -1.22 21.59
N PHE A 158 2.95 -0.78 22.82
CA PHE A 158 2.38 -1.52 23.93
C PHE A 158 1.04 -0.85 24.21
N PHE A 159 -0.05 -1.47 23.75
CA PHE A 159 -1.41 -0.95 23.94
C PHE A 159 -2.33 -2.05 24.43
N LYS A 160 -2.98 -1.86 25.58
CA LYS A 160 -4.00 -2.82 26.06
C LYS A 160 -5.23 -2.84 25.16
N ASP A 161 -5.57 -1.68 24.61
CA ASP A 161 -6.62 -1.51 23.60
C ASP A 161 -6.00 -1.14 22.25
N ALA A 162 -6.01 -2.10 21.31
CA ALA A 162 -5.51 -1.91 19.95
C ALA A 162 -6.34 -0.91 19.13
N GLN A 163 -7.52 -0.49 19.61
CA GLN A 163 -8.37 0.52 18.95
C GLN A 163 -8.29 1.89 19.61
N SER A 164 -7.45 2.05 20.63
CA SER A 164 -7.20 3.33 21.29
C SER A 164 -6.69 4.39 20.32
N ALA A 165 -6.85 5.66 20.69
CA ALA A 165 -6.36 6.78 19.88
C ALA A 165 -4.84 6.69 19.65
N ASP A 166 -4.09 6.23 20.65
CA ASP A 166 -2.64 6.09 20.58
C ASP A 166 -2.22 4.92 19.66
N ALA A 167 -2.94 3.79 19.70
CA ALA A 167 -2.71 2.68 18.78
C ALA A 167 -2.94 3.10 17.31
N LYS A 168 -4.01 3.85 17.05
CA LYS A 168 -4.30 4.41 15.72
C LYS A 168 -3.26 5.44 15.27
N ALA A 169 -2.71 6.21 16.21
CA ALA A 169 -1.62 7.13 15.92
C ALA A 169 -0.34 6.38 15.50
N LEU A 170 -0.04 5.23 16.15
CA LEU A 170 1.06 4.36 15.73
C LEU A 170 0.81 3.78 14.34
N GLU A 171 -0.40 3.31 14.04
CA GLU A 171 -0.75 2.81 12.71
C GLU A 171 -0.51 3.86 11.62
N LYS A 172 -0.99 5.09 11.86
CA LYS A 172 -0.76 6.20 10.92
C LYS A 172 0.72 6.54 10.75
N ALA A 173 1.51 6.47 11.82
CA ALA A 173 2.95 6.67 11.73
C ALA A 173 3.64 5.55 10.94
N ALA A 174 3.22 4.30 11.15
CA ALA A 174 3.73 3.14 10.44
C ALA A 174 3.41 3.18 8.94
N GLU A 175 2.27 3.73 8.53
CA GLU A 175 1.92 3.90 7.12
C GLU A 175 2.87 4.85 6.37
N ALA A 176 3.45 5.83 7.08
CA ALA A 176 4.36 6.83 6.54
C ALA A 176 5.82 6.37 6.52
N ILE A 177 6.17 5.26 7.19
CA ILE A 177 7.55 4.79 7.37
C ILE A 177 7.67 3.37 6.83
N ASP A 178 8.28 3.20 5.65
CA ASP A 178 8.40 1.88 5.01
C ASP A 178 9.59 1.04 5.49
N ASP A 179 10.65 1.70 5.94
CA ASP A 179 11.96 1.06 6.16
C ASP A 179 12.14 0.54 7.59
N ILE A 180 11.16 0.82 8.47
CA ILE A 180 11.17 0.39 9.86
C ILE A 180 9.92 -0.48 10.08
N PRO A 181 10.06 -1.71 10.58
CA PRO A 181 8.91 -2.50 10.93
C PRO A 181 8.24 -1.95 12.19
N PHE A 182 6.92 -1.84 12.12
CA PHE A 182 6.08 -1.52 13.25
C PHE A 182 5.30 -2.74 13.71
N ALA A 183 5.20 -2.87 15.02
CA ALA A 183 4.38 -3.87 15.66
C ALA A 183 3.64 -3.26 16.85
N MET A 184 2.57 -3.94 17.28
CA MET A 184 1.90 -3.63 18.52
C MET A 184 1.57 -4.90 19.30
N THR A 185 1.42 -4.76 20.60
CA THR A 185 1.03 -5.86 21.47
C THR A 185 0.15 -5.38 22.61
N SER A 186 -0.78 -6.25 23.00
CA SER A 186 -1.55 -6.17 24.25
C SER A 186 -1.16 -7.29 25.22
N ASN A 187 -0.18 -8.14 24.88
CA ASN A 187 0.20 -9.31 25.68
C ASN A 187 1.07 -8.90 26.88
N SER A 188 0.60 -9.21 28.10
CA SER A 188 1.28 -8.91 29.37
C SER A 188 2.67 -9.52 29.51
N ASP A 189 2.95 -10.63 28.85
CA ASP A 189 4.26 -11.29 28.90
C ASP A 189 5.30 -10.49 28.13
N ILE A 190 4.89 -9.89 27.00
CA ILE A 190 5.73 -8.99 26.20
C ILE A 190 5.94 -7.68 26.97
N TYR A 191 4.91 -7.15 27.63
CA TYR A 191 5.07 -6.00 28.54
C TYR A 191 6.10 -6.30 29.63
N SER A 192 5.98 -7.46 30.29
CA SER A 192 6.88 -7.85 31.37
C SER A 192 8.32 -8.04 30.88
N LYS A 193 8.50 -8.66 29.71
CA LYS A 193 9.81 -8.87 29.09
C LYS A 193 10.57 -7.56 28.86
N PHE A 194 9.88 -6.51 28.43
CA PHE A 194 10.48 -5.21 28.11
C PHE A 194 10.26 -4.17 29.22
N GLU A 195 9.89 -4.61 30.43
CA GLU A 195 9.70 -3.77 31.63
C GLU A 195 8.71 -2.61 31.42
N VAL A 196 7.71 -2.83 30.58
CA VAL A 196 6.66 -1.85 30.28
C VAL A 196 5.50 -2.01 31.25
N SER A 197 5.16 -0.93 31.97
CA SER A 197 4.10 -0.93 32.99
C SER A 197 2.82 -0.21 32.57
N LYS A 198 2.88 0.58 31.49
CA LYS A 198 1.79 1.39 30.96
C LYS A 198 1.87 1.42 29.44
N ASP A 199 0.75 1.79 28.81
CA ASP A 199 0.72 1.92 27.36
C ASP A 199 1.73 2.97 26.87
N GLY A 200 2.34 2.68 25.72
CA GLY A 200 3.44 3.49 25.19
C GLY A 200 4.09 2.85 23.98
N ILE A 201 5.06 3.55 23.40
CA ILE A 201 5.78 3.10 22.20
C ILE A 201 7.27 3.02 22.55
N ILE A 202 7.92 1.93 22.16
CA ILE A 202 9.36 1.76 22.29
C ILE A 202 9.97 1.58 20.90
N LEU A 203 11.02 2.35 20.64
CA LEU A 203 11.90 2.16 19.49
C LEU A 203 13.11 1.36 19.96
N PHE A 204 13.33 0.22 19.32
CA PHE A 204 14.50 -0.62 19.50
C PHE A 204 15.49 -0.34 18.38
N LYS A 205 16.76 -0.19 18.73
CA LYS A 205 17.86 0.01 17.79
C LYS A 205 19.07 -0.78 18.27
N LYS A 206 19.79 -1.39 17.33
CA LYS A 206 21.06 -2.08 17.59
C LYS A 206 22.24 -1.12 17.74
#